data_AF-A0A024U504-F1
#
_entry.id   AF-A0A024U504-F1
#
_cell.length_a   1.000
_cell.length_b   1.000
_cell.length_c   1.000
_cell.angle_alpha   90.00
_cell.angle_beta   90.00
_cell.angle_gamma   90.00
#
_symmetry.space_group_name_H-M   'P 1'
#
loop_
_entity.id
_entity.type
_entity.pdbx_description
1 polymer ?
#
loop_
_entity_poly.entity_id
_entity_poly.type
_entity_poly.pdbx_seq_one_letter_code
_entity_poly.pdbx_strand_id
1 'polypeptide(L)'
;MGSLRGADTPPSFDLDYLDLEEELMGSPQDAAASSYLSTFPRCRASSTPTTRGSNKFKPKESLRAFQALRDEDDHATLHREATVTRSTRVARIVEAASSRQSHRRPRGLSSTEATIRSRSVFADLFIDLPPVEKQALAQFVDDEFTRVITQPMGCPASVIADHFRAIFRTAATTSSLTRPIKHSLGNVVLDFATVFHSLYEQHVHCPMQEAIASCAADDVIEFSALLVQVLRFKYPSLASASLLVYVQQAVEDAMFVHLQPTLHGLFTAQCSSADISLATIMAALRHSPCVAESIGVPPLYRLDASSLRHATPYTNCITKMSELPHQRSPSAKVAVVSQVCRLIDVTIHTYYAGHPNPPPVEQLHIAADALVSVLAYVVVMANCPHLASHLALMDAFLPDRISIGEEAYAVTILHTAIAHIRATGNGFA
;
A
#
# COMPACT_ATOMS: atom_id res chain seq x y z
N MET A 1 -6.85 63.42 33.55
CA MET A 1 -7.20 63.31 34.98
C MET A 1 -8.29 62.26 35.09
N GLY A 2 -8.19 61.13 35.78
CA GLY A 2 -7.17 60.54 36.63
C GLY A 2 -7.28 59.00 36.58
N SER A 3 -6.24 58.35 37.11
CA SER A 3 -5.99 56.91 37.19
C SER A 3 -6.86 56.21 38.25
N LEU A 4 -7.18 54.91 38.06
CA LEU A 4 -6.77 53.82 38.98
C LEU A 4 -7.19 52.41 38.49
N ARG A 5 -6.41 51.44 38.97
CA ARG A 5 -6.27 50.02 38.59
C ARG A 5 -7.45 49.13 38.98
N GLY A 6 -7.61 48.02 38.24
CA GLY A 6 -8.24 46.77 38.70
C GLY A 6 -7.86 45.65 37.73
N ALA A 7 -7.13 44.65 38.21
CA ALA A 7 -6.69 43.48 37.49
C ALA A 7 -7.57 42.29 37.89
N ASP A 8 -8.11 41.56 36.92
CA ASP A 8 -8.80 40.28 37.17
C ASP A 8 -8.23 39.18 36.27
N THR A 9 -7.66 38.20 36.95
CA THR A 9 -7.17 36.88 36.49
C THR A 9 -8.32 35.92 36.14
N PRO A 10 -8.13 34.97 35.20
CA PRO A 10 -9.10 33.94 34.88
C PRO A 10 -9.04 32.75 35.87
N PRO A 11 -10.13 31.97 36.03
CA PRO A 11 -10.20 30.87 36.99
C PRO A 11 -9.50 29.60 36.48
N SER A 12 -8.71 29.01 37.37
CA SER A 12 -8.11 27.67 37.30
C SER A 12 -9.15 26.59 37.61
N PHE A 13 -9.26 25.58 36.76
CA PHE A 13 -9.97 24.32 37.04
C PHE A 13 -8.94 23.20 37.18
N ASP A 14 -8.71 22.77 38.42
CA ASP A 14 -8.04 21.52 38.78
C ASP A 14 -9.09 20.41 38.83
N LEU A 15 -8.86 19.31 38.09
CA LEU A 15 -9.57 18.05 38.27
C LEU A 15 -8.56 16.90 38.24
N ASP A 16 -8.37 16.33 39.42
CA ASP A 16 -7.61 15.11 39.70
C ASP A 16 -8.18 13.91 38.92
N TYR A 17 -7.30 13.20 38.19
CA TYR A 17 -7.59 11.92 37.55
C TYR A 17 -6.47 10.92 37.92
N LEU A 18 -6.51 10.44 39.16
CA LEU A 18 -5.76 9.29 39.66
C LEU A 18 -6.65 8.56 40.67
N ASP A 19 -7.59 7.77 40.17
CA ASP A 19 -8.12 6.59 40.87
C ASP A 19 -9.15 5.91 39.96
N LEU A 20 -8.87 4.67 39.58
CA LEU A 20 -9.76 3.58 39.09
C LEU A 20 -8.96 2.61 38.20
N GLU A 21 -7.83 2.11 38.71
CA GLU A 21 -7.19 0.86 38.25
C GLU A 21 -7.03 -0.08 39.46
N GLU A 22 -8.13 -0.58 40.02
CA GLU A 22 -8.08 -1.75 40.91
C GLU A 22 -9.49 -2.31 41.14
N GLU A 23 -9.92 -3.26 40.30
CA GLU A 23 -10.85 -4.36 40.66
C GLU A 23 -11.30 -5.08 39.38
N LEU A 24 -10.63 -6.19 39.02
CA LEU A 24 -11.29 -7.45 38.64
C LEU A 24 -10.23 -8.54 38.39
N MET A 25 -9.71 -9.12 39.46
CA MET A 25 -9.05 -10.42 39.45
C MET A 25 -9.77 -11.32 40.45
N GLY A 26 -10.62 -12.20 39.93
CA GLY A 26 -11.33 -13.24 40.67
C GLY A 26 -11.62 -14.44 39.76
N SER A 27 -10.68 -15.38 39.69
CA SER A 27 -10.84 -16.78 39.23
C SER A 27 -10.93 -17.67 40.49
N PRO A 28 -11.49 -18.91 40.49
CA PRO A 28 -11.02 -20.02 39.61
C PRO A 28 -11.99 -21.21 39.27
N GLN A 29 -11.51 -22.06 38.34
CA GLN A 29 -11.64 -23.56 38.19
C GLN A 29 -13.03 -24.19 37.93
N ASP A 30 -13.27 -25.09 36.97
CA ASP A 30 -12.64 -26.37 36.54
C ASP A 30 -12.77 -26.58 34.99
N ALA A 31 -11.83 -27.09 34.19
CA ALA A 31 -11.00 -28.32 34.17
C ALA A 31 -11.64 -29.57 33.52
N ALA A 32 -11.29 -29.83 32.23
CA ALA A 32 -11.09 -31.11 31.52
C ALA A 32 -11.20 -30.87 29.99
N ALA A 33 -10.38 -31.34 29.05
CA ALA A 33 -9.23 -32.25 28.98
C ALA A 33 -8.45 -31.88 27.68
N SER A 34 -7.10 -31.80 27.69
CA SER A 34 -6.14 -32.82 27.19
C SER A 34 -6.23 -33.07 25.67
N SER A 35 -5.20 -33.12 24.82
CA SER A 35 -3.74 -33.14 24.94
C SER A 35 -3.20 -33.44 23.52
N TYR A 36 -2.23 -32.69 23.00
CA TYR A 36 -1.17 -33.19 22.09
C TYR A 36 -0.01 -32.19 22.11
N LEU A 37 0.86 -32.29 23.11
CA LEU A 37 2.18 -31.66 23.10
C LEU A 37 3.24 -32.75 22.93
N SER A 38 3.89 -32.68 21.77
CA SER A 38 4.96 -33.58 21.34
C SER A 38 6.28 -33.26 22.04
N THR A 39 6.86 -34.36 22.48
CA THR A 39 8.02 -34.62 23.32
C THR A 39 9.39 -34.37 22.66
N PHE A 40 10.40 -34.10 23.52
CA PHE A 40 11.87 -34.31 23.39
C PHE A 40 12.78 -33.21 22.76
N PRO A 41 14.11 -33.17 23.08
CA PRO A 41 14.71 -32.93 24.40
C PRO A 41 15.86 -31.87 24.38
N ARG A 42 16.21 -31.37 25.57
CA ARG A 42 17.35 -30.47 25.84
C ARG A 42 18.70 -31.22 25.79
N CYS A 43 19.73 -30.63 25.17
CA CYS A 43 21.14 -30.99 25.38
C CYS A 43 22.02 -29.76 25.67
N ARG A 44 22.87 -29.91 26.68
CA ARG A 44 23.85 -28.95 27.23
C ARG A 44 24.97 -28.62 26.23
N ALA A 45 25.47 -27.39 26.31
CA ALA A 45 26.71 -26.95 25.70
C ALA A 45 27.88 -26.96 26.71
N SER A 46 29.00 -27.58 26.33
CA SER A 46 30.38 -27.29 26.76
C SER A 46 31.28 -27.96 25.71
N SER A 47 32.12 -27.25 24.94
CA SER A 47 33.46 -26.81 25.36
C SER A 47 34.20 -26.15 24.17
N THR A 48 35.17 -25.29 24.50
CA THR A 48 36.06 -24.46 23.66
C THR A 48 37.00 -25.23 22.72
N PRO A 49 37.57 -24.57 21.67
CA PRO A 49 39.01 -24.23 21.75
C PRO A 49 39.43 -22.89 21.09
N THR A 50 40.43 -22.24 21.67
CA THR A 50 41.15 -21.05 21.16
C THR A 50 42.60 -21.37 20.75
N THR A 51 42.92 -21.08 19.49
CA THR A 51 44.11 -20.41 18.90
C THR A 51 45.56 -20.67 19.38
N ARG A 52 46.42 -21.07 18.43
CA ARG A 52 47.88 -20.80 18.26
C ARG A 52 48.22 -21.15 16.81
N GLY A 53 49.01 -20.47 15.98
CA GLY A 53 49.85 -19.28 16.06
C GLY A 53 50.33 -18.86 14.65
N SER A 54 51.07 -17.75 14.60
CA SER A 54 51.62 -16.97 13.48
C SER A 54 52.29 -17.66 12.28
N ASN A 55 52.22 -17.05 11.07
CA ASN A 55 53.44 -16.66 10.33
C ASN A 55 53.22 -15.64 9.17
N LYS A 56 54.28 -14.88 8.89
CA LYS A 56 54.38 -13.67 8.04
C LYS A 56 54.75 -13.93 6.56
N PHE A 57 54.53 -12.89 5.75
CA PHE A 57 55.19 -12.49 4.47
C PHE A 57 54.74 -13.09 3.12
N LYS A 58 54.23 -12.22 2.21
CA LYS A 58 54.88 -11.84 0.92
C LYS A 58 54.15 -10.68 0.18
N PRO A 59 54.79 -9.51 0.00
CA PRO A 59 54.24 -8.36 -0.75
C PRO A 59 54.65 -8.39 -2.23
N LYS A 60 54.17 -9.37 -2.99
CA LYS A 60 54.40 -9.45 -4.45
C LYS A 60 53.18 -9.82 -5.30
N GLU A 61 52.07 -10.20 -4.69
CA GLU A 61 50.79 -10.42 -5.39
C GLU A 61 49.99 -9.12 -5.59
N SER A 62 50.24 -8.12 -4.75
CA SER A 62 49.56 -6.82 -4.79
C SER A 62 49.92 -5.97 -6.02
N LEU A 63 51.03 -6.22 -6.71
CA LEU A 63 51.37 -5.48 -7.94
C LEU A 63 50.73 -6.09 -9.21
N ARG A 64 50.40 -7.39 -9.20
CA ARG A 64 49.65 -8.04 -10.29
C ARG A 64 48.14 -7.79 -10.18
N ALA A 65 47.62 -7.68 -8.95
CA ALA A 65 46.23 -7.31 -8.71
C ALA A 65 45.87 -5.90 -9.23
N PHE A 66 46.83 -4.97 -9.23
CA PHE A 66 46.61 -3.61 -9.78
C PHE A 66 46.77 -3.53 -11.31
N GLN A 67 47.36 -4.53 -11.97
CA GLN A 67 47.44 -4.59 -13.44
C GLN A 67 46.25 -5.31 -14.07
N ALA A 68 45.52 -6.13 -13.32
CA ALA A 68 44.27 -6.76 -13.75
C ALA A 68 43.06 -5.79 -13.80
N LEU A 69 43.21 -4.56 -13.31
CA LEU A 69 42.18 -3.51 -13.36
C LEU A 69 42.18 -2.73 -14.70
N ARG A 70 42.83 -3.26 -15.74
CA ARG A 70 42.95 -2.60 -17.05
C ARG A 70 42.35 -3.40 -18.22
N ASP A 71 41.73 -4.54 -17.95
CA ASP A 71 41.08 -5.37 -18.97
C ASP A 71 39.57 -5.12 -18.93
N GLU A 72 39.12 -4.12 -19.70
CA GLU A 72 37.69 -3.77 -19.90
C GLU A 72 36.88 -4.91 -20.55
N ASP A 73 37.55 -5.91 -21.16
CA ASP A 73 36.91 -7.03 -21.85
C ASP A 73 36.39 -8.14 -20.92
N ASP A 74 37.02 -8.38 -19.76
CA ASP A 74 36.60 -9.44 -18.81
C ASP A 74 35.38 -9.04 -17.96
N HIS A 75 35.20 -7.74 -17.72
CA HIS A 75 34.00 -7.25 -17.06
C HIS A 75 32.76 -7.36 -17.96
N ALA A 76 32.92 -7.18 -19.27
CA ALA A 76 31.82 -7.29 -20.22
C ALA A 76 31.33 -8.74 -20.37
N THR A 77 32.23 -9.73 -20.42
CA THR A 77 31.89 -11.16 -20.46
C THR A 77 31.24 -11.65 -19.18
N LEU A 78 31.78 -11.32 -18.01
CA LEU A 78 31.17 -11.68 -16.71
C LEU A 78 29.78 -11.02 -16.52
N HIS A 79 29.63 -9.76 -16.94
CA HIS A 79 28.34 -9.08 -16.89
C HIS A 79 27.35 -9.72 -17.89
N ARG A 80 27.81 -10.14 -19.07
CA ARG A 80 26.99 -10.83 -20.07
C ARG A 80 26.52 -12.20 -19.57
N GLU A 81 27.41 -13.00 -18.98
CA GLU A 81 27.07 -14.30 -18.36
C GLU A 81 26.09 -14.14 -17.19
N ALA A 82 26.28 -13.13 -16.34
CA ALA A 82 25.36 -12.82 -15.24
C ALA A 82 23.97 -12.38 -15.76
N THR A 83 23.91 -11.60 -16.85
CA THR A 83 22.62 -11.23 -17.46
C THR A 83 21.91 -12.40 -18.13
N VAL A 84 22.65 -13.31 -18.76
CA VAL A 84 22.11 -14.52 -19.43
C VAL A 84 21.59 -15.52 -18.40
N THR A 85 22.28 -15.68 -17.27
CA THR A 85 21.82 -16.55 -16.16
C THR A 85 20.58 -15.99 -15.44
N ARG A 86 20.44 -14.66 -15.39
CA ARG A 86 19.24 -14.00 -14.83
C ARG A 86 18.04 -14.08 -15.77
N SER A 87 18.21 -13.83 -17.07
CA SER A 87 17.11 -13.93 -18.05
C SER A 87 16.60 -15.37 -18.21
N THR A 88 17.48 -16.36 -18.24
CA THR A 88 17.10 -17.79 -18.24
C THR A 88 16.35 -18.21 -16.97
N ARG A 89 16.63 -17.57 -15.83
CA ARG A 89 15.87 -17.78 -14.59
C ARG A 89 14.46 -17.21 -14.69
N VAL A 90 14.33 -15.96 -15.14
CA VAL A 90 13.02 -15.33 -15.37
C VAL A 90 12.16 -16.21 -16.28
N ALA A 91 12.71 -16.72 -17.38
CA ALA A 91 11.99 -17.62 -18.28
C ALA A 91 11.50 -18.92 -17.60
N ARG A 92 12.34 -19.57 -16.79
CA ARG A 92 11.94 -20.77 -16.03
C ARG A 92 10.85 -20.48 -15.00
N ILE A 93 10.89 -19.32 -14.36
CA ILE A 93 9.87 -18.89 -13.39
C ILE A 93 8.55 -18.62 -14.12
N VAL A 94 8.57 -18.00 -15.30
CA VAL A 94 7.38 -17.81 -16.14
C VAL A 94 6.74 -19.16 -16.48
N GLU A 95 7.53 -20.15 -16.91
CA GLU A 95 7.03 -21.50 -17.25
C GLU A 95 6.40 -22.20 -16.03
N ALA A 96 7.08 -22.16 -14.89
CA ALA A 96 6.60 -22.76 -13.64
C ALA A 96 5.34 -22.05 -13.10
N ALA A 97 5.27 -20.73 -13.17
CA ALA A 97 4.11 -19.96 -12.75
C ALA A 97 2.91 -20.17 -13.69
N SER A 98 3.13 -20.23 -15.00
CA SER A 98 2.09 -20.56 -16.00
C SER A 98 1.51 -21.95 -15.74
N SER A 99 2.36 -22.92 -15.43
CA SER A 99 1.94 -24.29 -15.10
C SER A 99 1.14 -24.38 -13.79
N ARG A 100 1.38 -23.45 -12.85
CA ARG A 100 0.59 -23.36 -11.61
C ARG A 100 -0.81 -22.81 -11.86
N GLN A 101 -0.96 -21.83 -12.76
CA GLN A 101 -2.26 -21.24 -13.09
C GLN A 101 -3.23 -22.25 -13.70
N SER A 102 -2.75 -23.16 -14.56
CA SER A 102 -3.57 -24.21 -15.17
C SER A 102 -4.13 -25.23 -14.17
N HIS A 103 -3.63 -25.25 -12.93
CA HIS A 103 -4.02 -26.18 -11.87
C HIS A 103 -4.78 -25.54 -10.71
N ARG A 104 -4.94 -24.19 -10.68
CA ARG A 104 -5.77 -23.53 -9.67
C ARG A 104 -7.25 -23.78 -9.95
N ARG A 105 -7.89 -24.64 -9.14
CA ARG A 105 -9.36 -24.76 -9.13
C ARG A 105 -9.99 -23.49 -8.52
N PRO A 106 -11.17 -23.06 -9.00
CA PRO A 106 -11.92 -21.96 -8.38
C PRO A 106 -12.16 -22.24 -6.90
N ARG A 107 -12.11 -21.20 -6.06
CA ARG A 107 -12.41 -21.30 -4.62
C ARG A 107 -13.85 -21.80 -4.43
N GLY A 108 -13.98 -23.08 -4.13
CA GLY A 108 -15.23 -23.75 -3.81
C GLY A 108 -14.98 -25.24 -3.73
N LEU A 109 -15.17 -25.80 -2.53
CA LEU A 109 -15.04 -27.21 -2.13
C LEU A 109 -13.70 -27.55 -1.44
N SER A 110 -13.90 -28.01 -0.20
CA SER A 110 -12.93 -28.46 0.79
C SER A 110 -11.78 -29.29 0.22
N SER A 111 -10.56 -28.95 0.62
CA SER A 111 -9.49 -29.94 0.75
C SER A 111 -8.66 -29.59 1.99
N THR A 112 -9.09 -30.13 3.12
CA THR A 112 -8.20 -30.47 4.23
C THR A 112 -7.28 -31.59 3.76
N GLU A 113 -6.26 -31.27 2.97
CA GLU A 113 -5.06 -32.08 2.70
C GLU A 113 -4.23 -31.44 1.56
N ALA A 114 -3.43 -30.43 1.90
CA ALA A 114 -2.31 -29.99 1.07
C ALA A 114 -1.20 -29.39 1.94
N THR A 115 -0.79 -30.14 2.97
CA THR A 115 0.39 -29.84 3.78
C THR A 115 1.64 -30.33 3.06
N ILE A 116 1.96 -29.73 1.92
CA ILE A 116 3.33 -29.64 1.42
C ILE A 116 3.55 -28.14 1.26
N ARG A 117 4.50 -27.58 2.00
CA ARG A 117 4.95 -26.20 1.79
C ARG A 117 5.51 -26.13 0.36
N SER A 118 4.65 -25.91 -0.63
CA SER A 118 5.05 -25.62 -1.99
C SER A 118 5.88 -24.34 -1.90
N ARG A 119 7.19 -24.50 -2.10
CA ARG A 119 8.11 -23.37 -2.21
C ARG A 119 7.54 -22.43 -3.26
N SER A 120 7.34 -21.16 -2.89
CA SER A 120 6.87 -20.15 -3.85
C SER A 120 7.77 -20.16 -5.07
N VAL A 121 7.17 -20.19 -6.26
CA VAL A 121 7.91 -20.14 -7.53
C VAL A 121 8.69 -18.82 -7.64
N PHE A 122 8.18 -17.76 -7.02
CA PHE A 122 8.84 -16.45 -7.01
C PHE A 122 10.01 -16.36 -6.03
N ALA A 123 10.14 -17.28 -5.06
CA ALA A 123 11.28 -17.31 -4.14
C ALA A 123 12.61 -17.48 -4.88
N ASP A 124 12.60 -18.08 -6.08
CA ASP A 124 13.79 -18.30 -6.89
C ASP A 124 14.41 -17.00 -7.44
N LEU A 125 13.63 -15.90 -7.49
CA LEU A 125 14.14 -14.56 -7.81
C LEU A 125 15.13 -14.03 -6.76
N PHE A 126 15.12 -14.59 -5.55
CA PHE A 126 15.93 -14.10 -4.42
C PHE A 126 17.21 -14.91 -4.17
N ILE A 127 17.41 -16.07 -4.83
CA ILE A 127 18.51 -17.02 -4.52
C ILE A 127 19.91 -16.41 -4.66
N ASP A 128 20.11 -15.48 -5.61
CA ASP A 128 21.41 -14.91 -5.93
C ASP A 128 21.57 -13.49 -5.39
N LEU A 129 20.74 -13.10 -4.42
CA LEU A 129 20.91 -11.81 -3.78
C LEU A 129 22.25 -11.79 -3.04
N PRO A 130 23.13 -10.81 -3.34
CA PRO A 130 24.40 -10.73 -2.66
C PRO A 130 24.18 -10.33 -1.20
N PRO A 131 24.95 -10.87 -0.24
CA PRO A 131 24.82 -10.48 1.17
C PRO A 131 25.20 -9.02 1.39
N VAL A 132 26.04 -8.46 0.52
CA VAL A 132 26.45 -7.05 0.50
C VAL A 132 26.37 -6.58 -0.96
N GLU A 133 25.82 -5.39 -1.19
CA GLU A 133 25.67 -4.85 -2.55
C GLU A 133 27.02 -4.75 -3.26
N LYS A 134 27.09 -5.06 -4.57
CA LYS A 134 28.37 -4.95 -5.31
C LYS A 134 28.73 -3.49 -5.62
N GLN A 135 27.73 -2.61 -5.69
CA GLN A 135 27.94 -1.20 -6.02
C GLN A 135 28.17 -0.38 -4.74
N ALA A 136 29.28 0.35 -4.68
CA ALA A 136 29.65 1.16 -3.52
C ALA A 136 28.57 2.17 -3.10
N LEU A 137 27.86 2.78 -4.07
CA LEU A 137 26.77 3.70 -3.77
C LEU A 137 25.58 3.00 -3.11
N ALA A 138 25.25 1.76 -3.53
CA ALA A 138 24.16 1.00 -2.94
C ALA A 138 24.53 0.54 -1.52
N GLN A 139 25.78 0.11 -1.29
CA GLN A 139 26.30 -0.18 0.05
C GLN A 139 26.21 1.04 0.98
N PHE A 140 26.68 2.20 0.52
CA PHE A 140 26.65 3.43 1.30
C PHE A 140 25.23 3.81 1.73
N VAL A 141 24.26 3.67 0.83
CA VAL A 141 22.84 3.96 1.11
C VAL A 141 22.27 2.99 2.15
N ASP A 142 22.60 1.70 2.07
CA ASP A 142 22.18 0.70 3.07
C ASP A 142 22.82 0.94 4.45
N ASP A 143 24.11 1.27 4.48
CA ASP A 143 24.86 1.54 5.71
C ASP A 143 24.33 2.79 6.41
N GLU A 144 24.08 3.86 5.65
CA GLU A 144 23.53 5.10 6.19
C GLU A 144 22.10 4.90 6.72
N PHE A 145 21.26 4.16 5.98
CA PHE A 145 19.92 3.83 6.46
C PHE A 145 19.96 3.01 7.75
N THR A 146 20.83 2.00 7.82
CA THR A 146 21.01 1.16 9.01
C THR A 146 21.49 1.99 10.20
N ARG A 147 22.40 2.93 9.97
CA ARG A 147 22.90 3.86 11.00
C ARG A 147 21.81 4.81 11.50
N VAL A 148 20.92 5.28 10.63
CA VAL A 148 19.83 6.20 11.01
C VAL A 148 18.74 5.45 11.76
N ILE A 149 18.33 4.27 11.29
CA ILE A 149 17.20 3.54 11.87
C ILE A 149 17.50 2.88 13.22
N THR A 150 18.79 2.72 13.56
CA THR A 150 19.24 2.20 14.85
C THR A 150 19.39 3.28 15.91
N GLN A 151 19.25 4.56 15.56
CA GLN A 151 19.33 5.66 16.53
C GLN A 151 18.05 5.74 17.38
N PRO A 152 18.19 6.08 18.68
CA PRO A 152 17.07 6.10 19.63
C PRO A 152 16.06 7.24 19.42
N MET A 153 16.33 8.18 18.50
CA MET A 153 15.50 9.39 18.30
C MET A 153 14.22 9.16 17.48
N GLY A 154 13.76 7.93 17.37
CA GLY A 154 12.58 7.55 16.57
C GLY A 154 12.88 7.60 15.07
N CYS A 155 12.45 6.57 14.33
CA CYS A 155 12.56 6.57 12.88
C CYS A 155 11.32 7.29 12.31
N PRO A 156 11.49 8.45 11.63
CA PRO A 156 10.35 9.06 10.96
C PRO A 156 9.99 8.20 9.74
N ALA A 157 8.70 7.92 9.54
CA ALA A 157 8.18 7.15 8.42
C ALA A 157 8.73 7.61 7.04
N SER A 158 9.05 8.91 6.92
CA SER A 158 9.70 9.49 5.75
C SER A 158 11.07 8.88 5.44
N VAL A 159 11.89 8.55 6.43
CA VAL A 159 13.22 7.94 6.21
C VAL A 159 13.09 6.54 5.62
N ILE A 160 12.14 5.74 6.10
CA ILE A 160 11.83 4.42 5.54
C ILE A 160 11.37 4.56 4.09
N ALA A 161 10.40 5.45 3.85
CA ALA A 161 9.86 5.69 2.52
C ALA A 161 10.93 6.19 1.55
N ASP A 162 11.79 7.11 1.98
CA ASP A 162 12.84 7.71 1.14
C ASP A 162 13.93 6.71 0.79
N HIS A 163 14.37 5.88 1.76
CA HIS A 163 15.33 4.80 1.51
C HIS A 163 14.79 3.79 0.51
N PHE A 164 13.58 3.27 0.75
CA PHE A 164 13.00 2.28 -0.15
C PHE A 164 12.70 2.85 -1.53
N ARG A 165 12.25 4.11 -1.62
CA ARG A 165 12.10 4.81 -2.90
C ARG A 165 13.43 4.96 -3.62
N ALA A 166 14.54 5.15 -2.90
CA ALA A 166 15.86 5.27 -3.49
C ALA A 166 16.38 3.93 -4.05
N ILE A 167 16.24 2.82 -3.31
CA ILE A 167 16.74 1.51 -3.75
C ILE A 167 15.84 0.83 -4.79
N PHE A 168 14.55 1.15 -4.81
CA PHE A 168 13.61 0.67 -5.83
C PHE A 168 13.48 1.61 -7.03
N ARG A 169 14.16 2.77 -7.03
CA ARG A 169 14.11 3.74 -8.13
C ARG A 169 14.72 3.15 -9.40
N THR A 170 14.00 3.23 -10.51
CA THR A 170 14.45 2.72 -11.81
C THR A 170 14.69 3.86 -12.80
N ALA A 171 15.65 3.68 -13.72
CA ALA A 171 16.03 4.68 -14.72
C ALA A 171 14.89 5.15 -15.63
N ALA A 172 13.88 4.30 -15.83
CA ALA A 172 12.76 4.56 -16.73
C ALA A 172 11.78 5.64 -16.22
N THR A 173 11.90 6.08 -14.96
CA THR A 173 10.91 6.96 -14.32
C THR A 173 11.32 8.43 -14.19
N THR A 174 12.46 8.87 -14.75
CA THR A 174 12.92 10.26 -14.51
C THR A 174 13.54 10.98 -15.72
N SER A 175 13.16 12.26 -15.84
CA SER A 175 13.89 13.36 -16.48
C SER A 175 14.96 13.98 -15.55
N SER A 176 15.35 13.29 -14.48
CA SER A 176 16.29 13.79 -13.45
C SER A 176 17.76 13.60 -13.88
N LEU A 177 18.60 14.57 -13.52
CA LEU A 177 20.04 14.59 -13.77
C LEU A 177 20.83 13.58 -12.89
N THR A 178 20.19 12.96 -11.90
CA THR A 178 20.85 11.99 -10.99
C THR A 178 20.63 10.56 -11.48
N ARG A 179 21.72 9.83 -11.75
CA ARG A 179 21.64 8.41 -12.14
C ARG A 179 20.96 7.58 -11.03
N PRO A 180 20.05 6.67 -11.37
CA PRO A 180 19.43 5.76 -10.39
C PRO A 180 20.46 4.83 -9.78
N ILE A 181 20.24 4.46 -8.51
CA ILE A 181 21.08 3.51 -7.77
C ILE A 181 20.79 2.11 -8.33
N LYS A 182 21.82 1.35 -8.74
CA LYS A 182 21.63 -0.05 -9.15
C LYS A 182 21.71 -0.93 -7.91
N HIS A 183 20.59 -1.09 -7.25
CA HIS A 183 20.47 -1.93 -6.07
C HIS A 183 19.91 -3.32 -6.42
N SER A 184 20.43 -4.40 -5.83
CA SER A 184 20.02 -5.78 -6.12
C SER A 184 18.51 -6.03 -5.95
N LEU A 185 17.93 -5.54 -4.85
CA LEU A 185 16.48 -5.59 -4.59
C LEU A 185 15.64 -4.85 -5.66
N GLY A 186 16.10 -3.71 -6.16
CA GLY A 186 15.44 -3.02 -7.29
C GLY A 186 15.40 -3.88 -8.55
N ASN A 187 16.48 -4.61 -8.84
CA ASN A 187 16.50 -5.55 -9.96
C ASN A 187 15.54 -6.73 -9.74
N VAL A 188 15.32 -7.17 -8.50
CA VAL A 188 14.36 -8.26 -8.21
C VAL A 188 12.91 -7.81 -8.46
N VAL A 189 12.57 -6.55 -8.12
CA VAL A 189 11.25 -5.97 -8.46
C VAL A 189 11.06 -5.90 -9.98
N LEU A 190 12.09 -5.50 -10.72
CA LEU A 190 12.05 -5.46 -12.19
C LEU A 190 11.93 -6.85 -12.85
N ASP A 191 12.66 -7.83 -12.34
CA ASP A 191 12.54 -9.22 -12.80
C ASP A 191 11.12 -9.74 -12.56
N PHE A 192 10.55 -9.48 -11.38
CA PHE A 192 9.18 -9.86 -11.08
C PHE A 192 8.18 -9.16 -12.00
N ALA A 193 8.35 -7.87 -12.28
CA ALA A 193 7.52 -7.18 -13.27
C ALA A 193 7.61 -7.84 -14.65
N THR A 194 8.80 -8.26 -15.08
CA THR A 194 9.00 -8.98 -16.35
C THR A 194 8.25 -10.32 -16.37
N VAL A 195 8.33 -11.08 -15.27
CA VAL A 195 7.56 -12.32 -15.09
C VAL A 195 6.07 -12.02 -15.16
N PHE A 196 5.61 -11.02 -14.41
CA PHE A 196 4.20 -10.64 -14.31
C PHE A 196 3.61 -10.24 -15.66
N HIS A 197 4.28 -9.37 -16.42
CA HIS A 197 3.80 -8.97 -17.75
C HIS A 197 3.76 -10.17 -18.71
N SER A 198 4.77 -11.05 -18.67
CA SER A 198 4.80 -12.28 -19.49
C SER A 198 3.61 -13.20 -19.21
N LEU A 199 3.13 -13.24 -17.96
CA LEU A 199 1.98 -14.07 -17.56
C LEU A 199 0.65 -13.42 -17.94
N TYR A 200 0.53 -12.11 -17.79
CA TYR A 200 -0.78 -11.46 -17.70
C TYR A 200 -1.10 -10.43 -18.80
N GLU A 201 -0.09 -9.86 -19.47
CA GLU A 201 -0.31 -8.78 -20.45
C GLU A 201 -1.21 -9.22 -21.62
N GLN A 202 -1.06 -10.46 -22.07
CA GLN A 202 -1.89 -11.05 -23.13
C GLN A 202 -3.38 -11.13 -22.77
N HIS A 203 -3.73 -11.05 -21.48
CA HIS A 203 -5.11 -11.18 -21.00
C HIS A 203 -5.81 -9.83 -20.79
N VAL A 204 -5.10 -8.69 -20.88
CA VAL A 204 -5.64 -7.35 -20.65
C VAL A 204 -6.83 -7.02 -21.57
N HIS A 205 -6.86 -7.61 -22.76
CA HIS A 205 -7.89 -7.37 -23.78
C HIS A 205 -8.88 -8.53 -23.91
N CYS A 206 -8.82 -9.51 -23.00
CA CYS A 206 -9.67 -10.71 -23.03
C CYS A 206 -10.74 -10.65 -21.92
N PRO A 207 -11.99 -10.31 -22.25
CA PRO A 207 -13.05 -10.07 -21.27
C PRO A 207 -13.61 -11.35 -20.59
N MET A 208 -13.14 -12.55 -20.94
CA MET A 208 -13.81 -13.82 -20.57
C MET A 208 -13.28 -14.52 -19.31
N GLN A 209 -12.30 -13.98 -18.59
CA GLN A 209 -11.64 -14.73 -17.50
C GLN A 209 -11.61 -13.95 -16.17
N GLU A 210 -12.74 -13.97 -15.45
CA GLU A 210 -12.86 -13.39 -14.09
C GLU A 210 -11.77 -13.89 -13.12
N ALA A 211 -11.31 -15.13 -13.29
CA ALA A 211 -10.31 -15.73 -12.42
C ALA A 211 -8.88 -15.15 -12.61
N ILE A 212 -8.58 -14.49 -13.73
CA ILE A 212 -7.20 -14.05 -14.03
C ILE A 212 -6.79 -12.86 -13.19
N ALA A 213 -7.64 -11.86 -13.03
CA ALA A 213 -7.33 -10.71 -12.19
C ALA A 213 -7.09 -11.13 -10.73
N SER A 214 -7.87 -12.09 -10.21
CA SER A 214 -7.67 -12.67 -8.88
C SER A 214 -6.34 -13.43 -8.79
N CYS A 215 -5.96 -14.21 -9.82
CA CYS A 215 -4.66 -14.89 -9.84
C CYS A 215 -3.50 -13.89 -9.88
N ALA A 216 -3.62 -12.84 -10.69
CA ALA A 216 -2.65 -11.77 -10.78
C ALA A 216 -2.49 -11.06 -9.42
N ALA A 217 -3.60 -10.76 -8.74
CA ALA A 217 -3.57 -10.18 -7.40
C ALA A 217 -2.87 -11.11 -6.40
N ASP A 218 -3.22 -12.39 -6.37
CA ASP A 218 -2.61 -13.37 -5.47
C ASP A 218 -1.09 -13.48 -5.68
N ASP A 219 -0.62 -13.52 -6.93
CA ASP A 219 0.81 -13.60 -7.23
C ASP A 219 1.57 -12.35 -6.79
N VAL A 220 0.97 -11.16 -6.95
CA VAL A 220 1.53 -9.90 -6.47
C VAL A 220 1.58 -9.88 -4.94
N ILE A 221 0.52 -10.32 -4.26
CA ILE A 221 0.48 -10.41 -2.78
C ILE A 221 1.55 -11.39 -2.29
N GLU A 222 1.66 -12.57 -2.90
CA GLU A 222 2.65 -13.59 -2.57
C GLU A 222 4.08 -13.03 -2.71
N PHE A 223 4.39 -12.39 -3.84
CA PHE A 223 5.69 -11.78 -4.06
C PHE A 223 5.97 -10.63 -3.09
N SER A 224 4.97 -9.78 -2.82
CA SER A 224 5.06 -8.68 -1.84
C SER A 224 5.48 -9.21 -0.46
N ALA A 225 4.85 -10.29 -0.01
CA ALA A 225 5.13 -10.92 1.27
C ALA A 225 6.56 -11.48 1.35
N LEU A 226 7.03 -12.11 0.26
CA LEU A 226 8.43 -12.57 0.15
C LEU A 226 9.43 -11.41 0.21
N LEU A 227 9.18 -10.34 -0.54
CA LEU A 227 10.05 -9.18 -0.55
C LEU A 227 10.12 -8.52 0.83
N VAL A 228 8.97 -8.34 1.50
CA VAL A 228 8.93 -7.84 2.89
C VAL A 228 9.72 -8.76 3.84
N GLN A 229 9.62 -10.09 3.68
CA GLN A 229 10.40 -11.04 4.49
C GLN A 229 11.91 -10.87 4.26
N VAL A 230 12.34 -10.69 3.01
CA VAL A 230 13.75 -10.44 2.68
C VAL A 230 14.23 -9.10 3.26
N LEU A 231 13.40 -8.07 3.21
CA LEU A 231 13.71 -6.77 3.82
C LEU A 231 13.86 -6.85 5.33
N ARG A 232 13.01 -7.62 6.02
CA ARG A 232 13.14 -7.86 7.46
C ARG A 232 14.44 -8.59 7.82
N PHE A 233 14.89 -9.49 6.95
CA PHE A 233 16.17 -10.17 7.13
C PHE A 233 17.36 -9.23 6.88
N LYS A 234 17.31 -8.42 5.82
CA LYS A 234 18.36 -7.46 5.48
C LYS A 234 18.47 -6.33 6.51
N TYR A 235 17.34 -5.88 7.06
CA TYR A 235 17.26 -4.79 8.03
C TYR A 235 16.54 -5.22 9.32
N PRO A 236 17.23 -5.89 10.27
CA PRO A 236 16.62 -6.41 11.49
C PRO A 236 15.90 -5.35 12.35
N SER A 237 16.36 -4.10 12.30
CA SER A 237 15.73 -2.96 13.00
C SER A 237 14.30 -2.65 12.55
N LEU A 238 13.89 -3.15 11.37
CA LEU A 238 12.53 -3.04 10.83
C LEU A 238 11.58 -4.14 11.34
N ALA A 239 12.02 -5.03 12.23
CA ALA A 239 11.22 -6.16 12.70
C ALA A 239 10.01 -5.76 13.57
N SER A 240 9.95 -4.52 14.06
CA SER A 240 8.81 -3.98 14.81
C SER A 240 7.54 -3.95 13.97
N ALA A 241 6.40 -4.32 14.56
CA ALA A 241 5.09 -4.29 13.91
C ALA A 241 4.69 -2.88 13.43
N SER A 242 5.07 -1.84 14.18
CA SER A 242 4.75 -0.44 13.83
C SER A 242 5.50 0.04 12.59
N LEU A 243 6.74 -0.41 12.40
CA LEU A 243 7.56 -0.03 11.23
C LEU A 243 7.21 -0.87 10.00
N LEU A 244 6.73 -2.09 10.20
CA LEU A 244 6.38 -3.02 9.13
C LEU A 244 5.30 -2.45 8.19
N VAL A 245 4.37 -1.65 8.71
CA VAL A 245 3.33 -0.98 7.91
C VAL A 245 3.96 -0.06 6.86
N TYR A 246 4.99 0.71 7.23
CA TYR A 246 5.69 1.60 6.29
C TYR A 246 6.54 0.82 5.27
N VAL A 247 7.11 -0.33 5.67
CA VAL A 247 7.85 -1.20 4.75
C VAL A 247 6.91 -1.83 3.72
N GLN A 248 5.76 -2.33 4.16
CA GLN A 248 4.73 -2.88 3.29
C GLN A 248 4.22 -1.84 2.29
N GLN A 249 3.97 -0.62 2.77
CA GLN A 249 3.59 0.51 1.91
C GLN A 249 4.66 0.83 0.86
N ALA A 250 5.93 0.89 1.26
CA ALA A 250 7.02 1.21 0.34
C ALA A 250 7.24 0.12 -0.71
N VAL A 251 7.06 -1.16 -0.34
CA VAL A 251 7.10 -2.30 -1.27
C VAL A 251 5.94 -2.24 -2.26
N GLU A 252 4.72 -1.97 -1.77
CA GLU A 252 3.53 -1.79 -2.61
C GLU A 252 3.76 -0.68 -3.64
N ASP A 253 4.18 0.51 -3.19
CA ASP A 253 4.43 1.64 -4.07
C ASP A 253 5.49 1.31 -5.14
N ALA A 254 6.56 0.60 -4.76
CA ALA A 254 7.62 0.18 -5.69
C ALA A 254 7.12 -0.79 -6.77
N MET A 255 6.29 -1.77 -6.42
CA MET A 255 5.75 -2.72 -7.41
C MET A 255 4.72 -2.06 -8.30
N PHE A 256 3.77 -1.30 -7.74
CA PHE A 256 2.68 -0.70 -8.51
C PHE A 256 3.16 0.36 -9.50
N VAL A 257 4.35 0.92 -9.33
CA VAL A 257 5.00 1.73 -10.38
C VAL A 257 5.13 0.97 -11.70
N HIS A 258 5.38 -0.34 -11.66
CA HIS A 258 5.60 -1.21 -12.82
C HIS A 258 4.36 -2.03 -13.18
N LEU A 259 3.62 -2.52 -12.19
CA LEU A 259 2.53 -3.47 -12.40
C LEU A 259 1.18 -2.81 -12.71
N GLN A 260 0.99 -1.54 -12.31
CA GLN A 260 -0.32 -0.90 -12.35
C GLN A 260 -0.98 -0.88 -13.73
N PRO A 261 -0.29 -0.59 -14.85
CA PRO A 261 -0.96 -0.56 -16.16
C PRO A 261 -1.61 -1.90 -16.53
N THR A 262 -0.88 -3.00 -16.33
CA THR A 262 -1.39 -4.35 -16.62
C THR A 262 -2.47 -4.77 -15.63
N LEU A 263 -2.26 -4.55 -14.32
CA LEU A 263 -3.27 -4.87 -13.29
C LEU A 263 -4.57 -4.10 -13.56
N HIS A 264 -4.49 -2.79 -13.76
CA HIS A 264 -5.65 -1.97 -14.09
C HIS A 264 -6.34 -2.48 -15.35
N GLY A 265 -5.58 -2.83 -16.39
CA GLY A 265 -6.09 -3.47 -17.60
C GLY A 265 -6.94 -4.73 -17.33
N LEU A 266 -6.42 -5.66 -16.52
CA LEU A 266 -7.15 -6.88 -16.14
C LEU A 266 -8.44 -6.56 -15.38
N PHE A 267 -8.39 -5.65 -14.40
CA PHE A 267 -9.57 -5.24 -13.64
C PHE A 267 -10.58 -4.46 -14.49
N THR A 268 -10.14 -3.70 -15.50
CA THR A 268 -11.05 -3.06 -16.47
C THR A 268 -11.72 -4.07 -17.39
N ALA A 269 -11.02 -5.12 -17.80
CA ALA A 269 -11.64 -6.20 -18.56
C ALA A 269 -12.69 -6.95 -17.73
N GLN A 270 -12.36 -7.27 -16.47
CA GLN A 270 -13.27 -7.96 -15.56
C GLN A 270 -14.50 -7.13 -15.17
N CYS A 271 -14.30 -5.84 -14.83
CA CYS A 271 -15.38 -4.97 -14.33
C CYS A 271 -16.02 -4.12 -15.44
N SER A 272 -15.74 -4.41 -16.72
CA SER A 272 -16.16 -3.58 -17.85
C SER A 272 -17.67 -3.27 -17.85
N SER A 273 -18.51 -4.28 -17.63
CA SER A 273 -19.97 -4.11 -17.59
C SER A 273 -20.42 -3.21 -16.44
N ALA A 274 -19.82 -3.38 -15.26
CA ALA A 274 -20.10 -2.58 -14.08
C ALA A 274 -19.64 -1.13 -14.23
N ASP A 275 -18.51 -0.89 -14.90
CA ASP A 275 -17.99 0.43 -15.20
C ASP A 275 -18.86 1.18 -16.21
N ILE A 276 -19.26 0.52 -17.31
CA ILE A 276 -20.12 1.11 -18.34
C ILE A 276 -21.48 1.48 -17.74
N SER A 277 -22.07 0.56 -16.97
CA SER A 277 -23.35 0.79 -16.28
C SER A 277 -23.25 1.98 -15.32
N LEU A 278 -22.22 2.01 -14.48
CA LEU A 278 -22.03 3.08 -13.51
C LEU A 278 -21.76 4.43 -14.18
N ALA A 279 -20.93 4.47 -15.22
CA ALA A 279 -20.66 5.69 -16.00
C ALA A 279 -21.93 6.23 -16.67
N THR A 280 -22.81 5.36 -17.18
CA THR A 280 -24.09 5.74 -17.78
C THR A 280 -25.02 6.37 -16.76
N ILE A 281 -25.17 5.73 -15.59
CA ILE A 281 -25.98 6.25 -14.48
C ILE A 281 -25.45 7.60 -13.99
N MET A 282 -24.15 7.71 -13.74
CA MET A 282 -23.52 8.94 -13.29
C MET A 282 -23.66 10.06 -14.33
N ALA A 283 -23.57 9.74 -15.63
CA ALA A 283 -23.82 10.70 -16.69
C ALA A 283 -25.27 11.20 -16.67
N ALA A 284 -26.26 10.31 -16.55
CA ALA A 284 -27.67 10.71 -16.46
C ALA A 284 -27.94 11.62 -15.25
N LEU A 285 -27.42 11.26 -14.08
CA LEU A 285 -27.55 12.06 -12.84
C LEU A 285 -26.93 13.45 -12.97
N ARG A 286 -25.81 13.59 -13.68
CA ARG A 286 -25.19 14.91 -13.92
C ARG A 286 -26.03 15.84 -14.80
N HIS A 287 -26.89 15.30 -15.66
CA HIS A 287 -27.80 16.09 -16.49
C HIS A 287 -29.11 16.45 -15.75
N SER A 288 -29.34 15.92 -14.56
CA SER A 288 -30.50 16.27 -13.75
C SER A 288 -30.40 17.72 -13.24
N PRO A 289 -31.52 18.46 -13.12
CA PRO A 289 -31.53 19.88 -12.76
C PRO A 289 -30.96 20.17 -11.37
N CYS A 290 -31.10 19.22 -10.43
CA CYS A 290 -30.51 19.29 -9.11
C CYS A 290 -29.90 17.94 -8.74
N VAL A 291 -28.60 17.77 -9.01
CA VAL A 291 -27.87 16.51 -8.78
C VAL A 291 -27.88 16.11 -7.30
N ALA A 292 -27.64 17.07 -6.39
CA ALA A 292 -27.59 16.82 -4.96
C ALA A 292 -28.95 16.34 -4.41
N GLU A 293 -30.06 16.91 -4.89
CA GLU A 293 -31.40 16.45 -4.52
C GLU A 293 -31.73 15.09 -5.14
N SER A 294 -31.34 14.87 -6.39
CA SER A 294 -31.57 13.59 -7.09
C SER A 294 -30.87 12.43 -6.39
N ILE A 295 -29.67 12.67 -5.83
CA ILE A 295 -28.89 11.72 -5.01
C ILE A 295 -29.38 11.69 -3.54
N GLY A 296 -30.41 12.45 -3.18
CA GLY A 296 -30.96 12.43 -1.82
C GLY A 296 -30.04 13.05 -0.77
N VAL A 297 -29.13 13.96 -1.15
CA VAL A 297 -28.33 14.72 -0.18
C VAL A 297 -29.29 15.52 0.73
N PRO A 298 -29.18 15.43 2.07
CA PRO A 298 -30.04 16.20 2.97
C PRO A 298 -29.87 17.73 2.77
N PRO A 299 -30.92 18.55 2.93
CA PRO A 299 -30.86 20.00 2.69
C PRO A 299 -29.73 20.72 3.45
N LEU A 300 -29.43 20.27 4.67
CA LEU A 300 -28.34 20.80 5.50
C LEU A 300 -26.97 20.72 4.80
N TYR A 301 -26.77 19.72 3.95
CA TYR A 301 -25.50 19.46 3.26
C TYR A 301 -25.52 19.88 1.78
N ARG A 302 -26.64 20.44 1.29
CA ARG A 302 -26.77 21.06 -0.04
C ARG A 302 -26.23 22.49 0.02
N LEU A 303 -24.91 22.63 -0.03
CA LEU A 303 -24.27 23.94 0.07
C LEU A 303 -24.62 24.78 -1.18
N ASP A 304 -25.03 26.03 -0.99
CA ASP A 304 -25.45 26.89 -2.11
C ASP A 304 -24.25 27.38 -2.92
N ALA A 305 -24.33 27.29 -4.25
CA ALA A 305 -23.31 27.82 -5.16
C ALA A 305 -23.27 29.36 -5.20
N SER A 306 -24.34 30.02 -4.74
CA SER A 306 -24.50 31.48 -4.76
C SER A 306 -23.75 32.19 -3.61
N SER A 307 -23.64 31.56 -2.44
CA SER A 307 -22.83 32.05 -1.31
C SER A 307 -21.33 31.78 -1.53
N LEU A 308 -21.00 30.77 -2.34
CA LEU A 308 -19.64 30.38 -2.73
C LEU A 308 -19.18 31.02 -4.06
N ARG A 309 -19.34 32.34 -4.28
CA ARG A 309 -18.78 33.11 -5.43
C ARG A 309 -18.52 32.28 -6.72
N HIS A 310 -19.56 31.67 -7.31
CA HIS A 310 -19.50 30.89 -8.56
C HIS A 310 -18.70 29.57 -8.53
N ALA A 311 -18.39 29.02 -7.36
CA ALA A 311 -17.74 27.73 -7.20
C ALA A 311 -18.76 26.61 -6.98
N THR A 312 -18.52 25.46 -7.62
CA THR A 312 -19.31 24.25 -7.37
C THR A 312 -19.17 23.85 -5.89
N PRO A 313 -20.26 23.49 -5.20
CA PRO A 313 -20.20 22.92 -3.86
C PRO A 313 -19.20 21.76 -3.79
N TYR A 314 -18.46 21.65 -2.69
CA TYR A 314 -17.46 20.59 -2.49
C TYR A 314 -16.34 20.54 -3.55
N THR A 315 -15.99 21.66 -4.19
CA THR A 315 -14.92 21.71 -5.22
C THR A 315 -13.64 21.00 -4.76
N ASN A 316 -13.16 21.24 -3.55
CA ASN A 316 -11.94 20.59 -3.03
C ASN A 316 -12.09 19.07 -2.92
N CYS A 317 -13.25 18.57 -2.49
CA CYS A 317 -13.54 17.14 -2.42
C CYS A 317 -13.60 16.51 -3.82
N ILE A 318 -14.25 17.20 -4.76
CA ILE A 318 -14.38 16.77 -6.16
C ILE A 318 -12.99 16.70 -6.82
N THR A 319 -12.18 17.74 -6.67
CA THR A 319 -10.80 17.77 -7.16
C THR A 319 -9.99 16.64 -6.55
N LYS A 320 -10.06 16.44 -5.22
CA LYS A 320 -9.34 15.37 -4.55
C LYS A 320 -9.79 13.99 -5.06
N MET A 321 -11.08 13.77 -5.23
CA MET A 321 -11.63 12.51 -5.75
C MET A 321 -11.19 12.25 -7.19
N SER A 322 -11.06 13.30 -8.01
CA SER A 322 -10.55 13.19 -9.39
C SER A 322 -9.06 12.77 -9.49
N GLU A 323 -8.32 12.79 -8.38
CA GLU A 323 -6.96 12.25 -8.31
C GLU A 323 -6.94 10.71 -8.26
N LEU A 324 -8.05 10.06 -7.88
CA LEU A 324 -8.14 8.60 -7.68
C LEU A 324 -7.57 7.79 -8.88
N PRO A 325 -7.91 8.10 -10.14
CA PRO A 325 -7.38 7.35 -11.29
C PRO A 325 -5.87 7.53 -11.48
N HIS A 326 -5.31 8.65 -11.04
CA HIS A 326 -3.90 9.00 -11.17
C HIS A 326 -3.02 8.33 -10.13
N GLN A 327 -3.61 7.86 -9.02
CA GLN A 327 -2.87 7.09 -8.01
C GLN A 327 -2.53 5.70 -8.52
N ARG A 328 -1.27 5.29 -8.34
CA ARG A 328 -0.79 3.99 -8.84
C ARG A 328 -1.04 2.85 -7.86
N SER A 329 -0.77 3.05 -6.57
CA SER A 329 -0.93 2.01 -5.55
C SER A 329 -2.35 1.98 -4.96
N PRO A 330 -2.85 0.79 -4.59
CA PRO A 330 -4.13 0.62 -3.89
C PRO A 330 -4.22 1.48 -2.63
N SER A 331 -3.18 1.51 -1.80
CA SER A 331 -3.16 2.29 -0.57
C SER A 331 -3.22 3.79 -0.82
N ALA A 332 -2.59 4.28 -1.88
CA ALA A 332 -2.72 5.69 -2.27
C ALA A 332 -4.15 6.02 -2.74
N LYS A 333 -4.83 5.09 -3.43
CA LYS A 333 -6.25 5.24 -3.80
C LYS A 333 -7.14 5.29 -2.56
N VAL A 334 -6.94 4.39 -1.60
CA VAL A 334 -7.67 4.36 -0.33
C VAL A 334 -7.45 5.66 0.46
N ALA A 335 -6.21 6.15 0.51
CA ALA A 335 -5.87 7.41 1.17
C ALA A 335 -6.59 8.62 0.52
N VAL A 336 -6.77 8.63 -0.81
CA VAL A 336 -7.59 9.64 -1.50
C VAL A 336 -9.03 9.59 -0.99
N VAL A 337 -9.65 8.42 -0.92
CA VAL A 337 -11.04 8.25 -0.47
C VAL A 337 -11.20 8.69 1.00
N SER A 338 -10.31 8.24 1.88
CA SER A 338 -10.29 8.65 3.30
C SER A 338 -10.12 10.17 3.43
N GLN A 339 -9.23 10.78 2.66
CA GLN A 339 -9.05 12.23 2.65
C GLN A 339 -10.30 12.97 2.14
N VAL A 340 -11.01 12.44 1.14
CA VAL A 340 -12.27 13.01 0.66
C VAL A 340 -13.33 12.97 1.77
N CYS A 341 -13.46 11.87 2.51
CA CYS A 341 -14.39 11.77 3.64
C CYS A 341 -14.12 12.85 4.70
N ARG A 342 -12.85 13.06 5.09
CA ARG A 342 -12.48 14.15 6.01
C ARG A 342 -12.74 15.54 5.43
N LEU A 343 -12.43 15.74 4.14
CA LEU A 343 -12.63 17.03 3.47
C LEU A 343 -14.10 17.42 3.38
N ILE A 344 -15.03 16.46 3.30
CA ILE A 344 -16.47 16.74 3.31
C ILE A 344 -16.86 17.47 4.60
N ASP A 345 -16.47 16.93 5.76
CA ASP A 345 -16.78 17.51 7.07
C ASP A 345 -16.14 18.91 7.21
N VAL A 346 -14.87 19.04 6.85
CA VAL A 346 -14.16 20.34 6.83
C VAL A 346 -14.87 21.35 5.92
N THR A 347 -15.36 20.91 4.75
CA THR A 347 -16.07 21.79 3.80
C THR A 347 -17.40 22.29 4.37
N ILE A 348 -18.16 21.43 5.06
CA ILE A 348 -19.42 21.79 5.71
C ILE A 348 -19.17 22.83 6.81
N HIS A 349 -18.23 22.56 7.71
CA HIS A 349 -17.87 23.49 8.77
C HIS A 349 -17.37 24.83 8.23
N THR A 350 -16.52 24.82 7.20
CA THR A 350 -16.00 26.04 6.57
C THR A 350 -17.10 26.85 5.91
N TYR A 351 -18.06 26.20 5.27
CA TYR A 351 -19.23 26.85 4.68
C TYR A 351 -20.04 27.59 5.75
N TYR A 352 -20.47 26.90 6.80
CA TYR A 352 -21.31 27.49 7.84
C TYR A 352 -20.57 28.49 8.75
N ALA A 353 -19.25 28.41 8.88
CA ALA A 353 -18.46 29.42 9.61
C ALA A 353 -18.62 30.84 9.02
N GLY A 354 -18.89 30.95 7.71
CA GLY A 354 -19.16 32.22 7.04
C GLY A 354 -20.64 32.59 6.93
N HIS A 355 -21.56 31.78 7.46
CA HIS A 355 -23.01 32.01 7.33
C HIS A 355 -23.54 32.99 8.39
N PRO A 356 -24.50 33.86 8.04
CA PRO A 356 -25.05 34.85 8.97
C PRO A 356 -25.91 34.23 10.08
N ASN A 357 -26.46 33.04 9.87
CA ASN A 357 -27.20 32.28 10.86
C ASN A 357 -26.88 30.78 10.73
N PRO A 358 -25.73 30.32 11.25
CA PRO A 358 -25.34 28.93 11.11
C PRO A 358 -26.16 28.02 12.02
N PRO A 359 -26.41 26.76 11.62
CA PRO A 359 -26.88 25.72 12.51
C PRO A 359 -25.93 25.53 13.71
N PRO A 360 -26.41 25.00 14.85
CA PRO A 360 -25.55 24.61 15.96
C PRO A 360 -24.41 23.69 15.50
N VAL A 361 -23.18 23.89 16.02
CA VAL A 361 -21.98 23.15 15.60
C VAL A 361 -22.17 21.63 15.74
N GLU A 362 -22.85 21.18 16.79
CA GLU A 362 -23.16 19.77 17.04
C GLU A 362 -24.00 19.13 15.92
N GLN A 363 -24.80 19.92 15.21
CA GLN A 363 -25.63 19.47 14.09
C GLN A 363 -24.87 19.49 12.75
N LEU A 364 -23.68 20.07 12.70
CA LEU A 364 -22.85 20.15 11.48
C LEU A 364 -22.02 18.89 11.26
N HIS A 365 -21.78 18.10 12.32
CA HIS A 365 -21.10 16.82 12.21
C HIS A 365 -21.89 15.85 11.36
N ILE A 366 -21.28 15.38 10.28
CA ILE A 366 -21.95 14.51 9.32
C ILE A 366 -22.13 13.10 9.89
N ALA A 367 -23.37 12.63 9.93
CA ALA A 367 -23.67 11.24 10.26
C ALA A 367 -23.33 10.29 9.09
N ALA A 368 -23.12 9.01 9.39
CA ALA A 368 -22.66 8.02 8.41
C ALA A 368 -23.62 7.85 7.21
N ASP A 369 -24.93 7.90 7.46
CA ASP A 369 -25.98 7.84 6.43
C ASP A 369 -25.93 9.05 5.50
N ALA A 370 -25.81 10.26 6.05
CA ALA A 370 -25.67 11.48 5.28
C ALA A 370 -24.35 11.53 4.50
N LEU A 371 -23.26 10.99 5.08
CA LEU A 371 -21.95 10.91 4.44
C LEU A 371 -22.00 10.07 3.15
N VAL A 372 -22.79 8.99 3.13
CA VAL A 372 -22.99 8.17 1.92
C VAL A 372 -23.57 9.01 0.77
N SER A 373 -24.63 9.78 1.02
CA SER A 373 -25.28 10.60 -0.01
C SER A 373 -24.39 11.76 -0.47
N VAL A 374 -23.67 12.41 0.44
CA VAL A 374 -22.73 13.49 0.09
C VAL A 374 -21.53 12.93 -0.69
N LEU A 375 -20.97 11.79 -0.29
CA LEU A 375 -19.90 11.14 -1.04
C LEU A 375 -20.39 10.68 -2.42
N ALA A 376 -21.61 10.15 -2.53
CA ALA A 376 -22.21 9.80 -3.81
C ALA A 376 -22.31 11.01 -4.75
N TYR A 377 -22.71 12.17 -4.23
CA TYR A 377 -22.67 13.43 -4.99
C TYR A 377 -21.26 13.78 -5.46
N VAL A 378 -20.27 13.74 -4.56
CA VAL A 378 -18.87 14.04 -4.90
C VAL A 378 -18.34 13.08 -5.98
N VAL A 379 -18.65 11.78 -5.89
CA VAL A 379 -18.28 10.76 -6.87
C VAL A 379 -18.89 11.06 -8.24
N VAL A 380 -20.19 11.36 -8.30
CA VAL A 380 -20.91 11.71 -9.53
C VAL A 380 -20.28 12.94 -10.19
N MET A 381 -19.99 13.97 -9.41
CA MET A 381 -19.39 15.21 -9.91
C MET A 381 -17.92 15.07 -10.31
N ALA A 382 -17.14 14.22 -9.63
CA ALA A 382 -15.75 13.95 -9.96
C ALA A 382 -15.57 13.17 -11.26
N ASN A 383 -16.59 12.41 -11.69
CA ASN A 383 -16.63 11.68 -12.95
C ASN A 383 -15.38 10.78 -13.16
N CYS A 384 -15.02 10.02 -12.13
CA CYS A 384 -13.86 9.13 -12.18
C CYS A 384 -14.09 7.98 -13.19
N PRO A 385 -13.24 7.83 -14.21
CA PRO A 385 -13.32 6.69 -15.13
C PRO A 385 -12.98 5.39 -14.41
N HIS A 386 -13.55 4.28 -14.87
CA HIS A 386 -13.29 2.92 -14.38
C HIS A 386 -13.41 2.76 -12.85
N LEU A 387 -14.39 3.42 -12.25
CA LEU A 387 -14.54 3.48 -10.80
C LEU A 387 -14.78 2.09 -10.17
N ALA A 388 -15.53 1.21 -10.84
CA ALA A 388 -15.75 -0.16 -10.36
C ALA A 388 -14.46 -0.98 -10.41
N SER A 389 -13.64 -0.83 -11.47
CA SER A 389 -12.31 -1.44 -11.51
C SER A 389 -11.37 -0.91 -10.44
N HIS A 390 -11.38 0.40 -10.18
CA HIS A 390 -10.57 0.97 -9.10
C HIS A 390 -11.00 0.44 -7.73
N LEU A 391 -12.29 0.26 -7.50
CA LEU A 391 -12.83 -0.33 -6.28
C LEU A 391 -12.42 -1.81 -6.14
N ALA A 392 -12.60 -2.61 -7.18
CA ALA A 392 -12.20 -4.01 -7.18
C ALA A 392 -10.69 -4.19 -6.97
N LEU A 393 -9.88 -3.29 -7.53
CA LEU A 393 -8.43 -3.27 -7.28
C LEU A 393 -8.10 -2.88 -5.83
N MET A 394 -8.80 -1.91 -5.25
CA MET A 394 -8.64 -1.60 -3.81
C MET A 394 -9.02 -2.81 -2.94
N ASP A 395 -10.12 -3.50 -3.23
CA ASP A 395 -10.57 -4.67 -2.48
C ASP A 395 -9.59 -5.85 -2.58
N ALA A 396 -9.04 -6.10 -3.78
CA ALA A 396 -8.12 -7.21 -4.01
C ALA A 396 -6.79 -7.04 -3.28
N PHE A 397 -6.35 -5.79 -3.05
CA PHE A 397 -5.08 -5.48 -2.41
C PHE A 397 -5.24 -4.83 -1.04
N LEU A 398 -6.46 -4.74 -0.50
CA LEU A 398 -6.71 -4.22 0.83
C LEU A 398 -6.04 -5.18 1.83
N PRO A 399 -4.90 -4.81 2.42
CA PRO A 399 -4.17 -5.71 3.28
C PRO A 399 -4.84 -5.76 4.65
N ASP A 400 -4.59 -6.84 5.41
CA ASP A 400 -5.04 -6.97 6.81
C ASP A 400 -4.67 -5.75 7.68
N ARG A 401 -3.60 -5.02 7.33
CA ARG A 401 -3.16 -3.78 8.00
C ARG A 401 -4.17 -2.62 7.88
N ILE A 402 -4.96 -2.58 6.81
CA ILE A 402 -6.01 -1.57 6.55
C ILE A 402 -7.38 -2.09 7.01
N SER A 403 -7.50 -3.38 7.31
CA SER A 403 -8.77 -4.03 7.70
C SER A 403 -9.40 -3.46 8.98
N ILE A 404 -8.68 -2.63 9.74
CA ILE A 404 -9.14 -1.98 10.96
C ILE A 404 -8.68 -0.52 10.91
N GLY A 405 -9.61 0.44 10.84
CA GLY A 405 -9.27 1.86 10.84
C GLY A 405 -10.16 2.72 9.96
N GLU A 406 -9.77 3.99 9.83
CA GLU A 406 -10.48 5.00 9.04
C GLU A 406 -10.50 4.65 7.55
N GLU A 407 -9.43 4.03 7.05
CA GLU A 407 -9.27 3.63 5.66
C GLU A 407 -10.25 2.52 5.25
N ALA A 408 -10.43 1.47 6.07
CA ALA A 408 -11.45 0.45 5.83
C ALA A 408 -12.87 1.02 5.88
N TYR A 409 -13.12 1.92 6.83
CA TYR A 409 -14.40 2.63 6.90
C TYR A 409 -14.64 3.43 5.62
N ALA A 410 -13.65 4.20 5.14
CA ALA A 410 -13.77 5.00 3.92
C ALA A 410 -14.06 4.15 2.67
N VAL A 411 -13.41 2.99 2.52
CA VAL A 411 -13.69 2.06 1.42
C VAL A 411 -15.11 1.49 1.52
N THR A 412 -15.56 1.12 2.72
CA THR A 412 -16.92 0.62 2.96
C THR A 412 -17.98 1.68 2.64
N ILE A 413 -17.75 2.92 3.03
CA ILE A 413 -18.61 4.06 2.70
C ILE A 413 -18.63 4.32 1.19
N LEU A 414 -17.49 4.19 0.50
CA LEU A 414 -17.45 4.28 -0.96
C LEU A 414 -18.26 3.17 -1.64
N HIS A 415 -18.16 1.91 -1.17
CA HIS A 415 -19.01 0.81 -1.65
C HIS A 415 -20.50 1.15 -1.50
N THR A 416 -20.88 1.68 -0.34
CA THR A 416 -22.26 2.03 -0.04
C THR A 416 -22.73 3.23 -0.88
N ALA A 417 -21.86 4.22 -1.13
CA ALA A 417 -22.15 5.35 -2.00
C ALA A 417 -22.34 4.91 -3.47
N ILE A 418 -21.53 3.97 -3.97
CA ILE A 418 -21.70 3.43 -5.33
C ILE A 418 -22.99 2.61 -5.43
N ALA A 419 -23.32 1.80 -4.42
CA ALA A 419 -24.59 1.08 -4.37
C ALA A 419 -25.78 2.06 -4.35
N HIS A 420 -25.66 3.14 -3.57
CA HIS A 420 -26.64 4.22 -3.52
C HIS A 420 -26.83 4.87 -4.90
N ILE A 421 -25.75 5.23 -5.61
CA ILE A 421 -25.81 5.78 -6.98
C ILE A 421 -26.57 4.84 -7.93
N ARG A 422 -26.30 3.53 -7.86
CA ARG A 422 -26.99 2.53 -8.69
C ARG A 422 -28.47 2.45 -8.38
N ALA A 423 -28.83 2.45 -7.09
CA ALA A 423 -30.23 2.43 -6.66
C ALA A 423 -30.99 3.69 -7.13
N THR A 424 -30.37 4.85 -7.03
CA THR A 424 -30.93 6.12 -7.52
C THR A 424 -31.06 6.14 -9.05
N GLY A 425 -30.05 5.64 -9.76
CA GLY A 425 -30.03 5.61 -11.23
C GLY A 425 -31.13 4.74 -11.85
N ASN A 426 -31.47 3.63 -11.21
CA ASN A 426 -32.54 2.73 -11.67
C ASN A 426 -33.94 3.37 -11.61
N GLY A 427 -34.11 4.49 -10.89
CA GLY A 427 -35.36 5.26 -10.88
C GLY A 427 -35.54 6.20 -12.08
N PHE A 428 -34.50 6.38 -12.91
CA PHE A 428 -34.49 7.23 -14.10
C PHE A 428 -34.53 6.44 -15.42
N ALA A 429 -34.56 5.10 -15.36
CA ALA A 429 -34.52 4.19 -16.51
C ALA A 429 -35.91 3.80 -17.02
#